data_AF-A0A919VLF5-F1
#
_entry.id   AF-A0A919VLF5-F1
#
_cell.length_a   1.000
_cell.length_b   1.000
_cell.length_c   1.000
_cell.angle_alpha   90.00
_cell.angle_beta   90.00
_cell.angle_gamma   90.00
#
_symmetry.space_group_name_H-M   'P 1'
#
loop_
_entity.id
_entity.type
_entity.pdbx_description
1 polymer ?
#
loop_
_entity_poly.entity_id
_entity_poly.type
_entity_poly.pdbx_seq_one_letter_code
_entity_poly.pdbx_strand_id
1 'polypeptide(L)'
;MTATAPVLRTESVTAAVKGLAARCDGPTLATLTAAGDTVTARPETLPGGAQTADSIAATCAAMARLIARHPAMLTADVAGYAVILPGERFAFAADRTGVTHHIQLPGVPTESLRADRWDAMIDSIAAMITAATH
;
A
#
# COMPACT_ATOMS: atom_id res chain seq x y z
N MET A 1 0.10 -33.92 1.60
CA MET A 1 1.11 -32.84 1.69
C MET A 1 0.41 -31.54 1.35
N THR A 2 -0.01 -30.80 2.36
CA THR A 2 -0.68 -29.50 2.20
C THR A 2 0.40 -28.51 1.79
N ALA A 3 0.44 -28.16 0.50
CA ALA A 3 1.27 -27.05 0.04
C ALA A 3 0.72 -25.79 0.71
N THR A 4 1.44 -25.29 1.70
CA THR A 4 1.20 -23.96 2.27
C THR A 4 1.30 -22.99 1.10
N ALA A 5 0.17 -22.39 0.69
CA ALA A 5 0.15 -21.32 -0.30
C ALA A 5 1.21 -20.28 0.09
N PRO A 6 1.95 -19.72 -0.87
CA PRO A 6 3.14 -18.94 -0.57
C PRO A 6 2.72 -17.66 0.15
N VAL A 7 2.74 -17.72 1.47
CA VAL A 7 2.88 -16.60 2.39
C VAL A 7 4.26 -16.02 2.10
N LEU A 8 4.39 -15.35 0.96
CA LEU A 8 5.52 -14.51 0.63
C LEU A 8 5.54 -13.44 1.72
N ARG A 9 6.44 -13.66 2.68
CA ARG A 9 6.21 -13.32 4.10
C ARG A 9 5.89 -11.85 4.23
N THR A 10 4.89 -11.53 5.05
CA THR A 10 4.55 -10.15 5.46
C THR A 10 5.78 -9.31 5.83
N GLU A 11 6.83 -9.98 6.32
CA GLU A 11 8.18 -9.43 6.54
C GLU A 11 8.83 -8.83 5.29
N SER A 12 8.82 -9.52 4.15
CA SER A 12 9.41 -9.03 2.88
C SER A 12 8.68 -7.79 2.36
N VAL A 13 7.33 -7.80 2.41
CA VAL A 13 6.50 -6.63 2.07
C VAL A 13 6.83 -5.47 3.01
N THR A 14 6.85 -5.74 4.31
CA THR A 14 7.16 -4.74 5.34
C THR A 14 8.55 -4.13 5.14
N ALA A 15 9.55 -4.94 4.84
CA ALA A 15 10.92 -4.49 4.60
C ALA A 15 11.02 -3.62 3.34
N ALA A 16 10.40 -4.04 2.23
CA ALA A 16 10.38 -3.28 0.99
C ALA A 16 9.71 -1.91 1.16
N VAL A 17 8.56 -1.89 1.82
CA VAL A 17 7.79 -0.67 2.09
C VAL A 17 8.57 0.26 3.02
N LYS A 18 9.17 -0.24 4.11
CA LYS A 18 10.00 0.57 5.01
C LYS A 18 11.23 1.15 4.32
N GLY A 19 11.89 0.36 3.47
CA GLY A 19 13.05 0.80 2.70
C GLY A 19 12.72 1.92 1.72
N LEU A 20 11.56 1.85 1.06
CA LEU A 20 11.07 2.93 0.20
C LEU A 20 10.63 4.16 1.02
N ALA A 21 9.89 3.94 2.11
CA ALA A 21 9.38 5.00 2.96
C ALA A 21 10.49 5.90 3.55
N ALA A 22 11.66 5.33 3.87
CA ALA A 22 12.82 6.09 4.33
C ALA A 22 13.34 7.13 3.32
N ARG A 23 12.88 7.08 2.07
CA ARG A 23 13.29 7.96 0.96
C ARG A 23 12.12 8.81 0.43
N CYS A 24 10.95 8.71 1.05
CA CYS A 24 9.75 9.44 0.64
C CYS A 24 9.57 10.63 1.57
N ASP A 25 9.49 11.83 1.00
CA ASP A 25 9.15 13.02 1.77
C ASP A 25 7.64 13.17 1.95
N GLY A 26 6.81 12.47 1.15
CA GLY A 26 5.35 12.61 1.13
C GLY A 26 4.54 11.38 0.72
N PRO A 27 3.18 11.49 0.70
CA PRO A 27 2.29 10.42 0.27
C PRO A 27 2.73 9.84 -1.07
N THR A 28 2.96 8.53 -1.08
CA THR A 28 3.54 7.82 -2.22
C THR A 28 2.74 6.55 -2.47
N LEU A 29 2.31 6.36 -3.72
CA LEU A 29 1.86 5.06 -4.18
C LEU A 29 3.08 4.27 -4.67
N ALA A 30 3.16 3.00 -4.31
CA ALA A 30 4.21 2.11 -4.73
C ALA A 30 3.62 0.86 -5.35
N THR A 31 4.23 0.39 -6.44
CA THR A 31 4.01 -0.95 -6.98
C THR A 31 4.99 -1.90 -6.30
N LEU A 32 4.47 -3.04 -5.84
CA LEU A 32 5.24 -4.10 -5.21
C LEU A 32 5.39 -5.25 -6.22
N THR A 33 6.62 -5.74 -6.38
CA THR A 33 6.92 -6.85 -7.27
C THR A 33 7.68 -7.92 -6.50
N ALA A 34 7.21 -9.17 -6.60
CA ALA A 34 7.89 -10.31 -6.01
C ALA A 34 8.73 -11.04 -7.05
N ALA A 35 9.95 -11.42 -6.65
CA ALA A 35 10.84 -12.30 -7.40
C ALA A 35 11.42 -13.34 -6.43
N GLY A 36 10.88 -14.57 -6.46
CA GLY A 36 11.15 -15.57 -5.41
C GLY A 36 10.66 -15.07 -4.05
N ASP A 37 11.51 -15.09 -3.03
CA ASP A 37 11.20 -14.59 -1.66
C ASP A 37 11.45 -13.08 -1.49
N THR A 38 11.93 -12.40 -2.53
CA THR A 38 12.27 -10.98 -2.48
C THR A 38 11.10 -10.15 -2.96
N VAL A 39 10.74 -9.11 -2.20
CA VAL A 39 9.78 -8.09 -2.60
C VAL A 39 10.52 -6.78 -2.81
N THR A 40 10.28 -6.13 -3.94
CA THR A 40 10.78 -4.79 -4.24
C THR A 40 9.63 -3.81 -4.35
N ALA A 41 9.82 -2.61 -3.79
CA ALA A 41 8.88 -1.51 -3.89
C ALA A 41 9.40 -0.44 -4.84
N ARG A 42 8.58 -0.05 -5.82
CA ARG A 42 8.88 1.03 -6.76
C ARG A 42 7.83 2.13 -6.64
N PRO A 43 8.21 3.40 -6.45
CA PRO A 43 7.25 4.50 -6.40
C PRO A 43 6.61 4.70 -7.78
N GLU A 44 5.30 4.94 -7.76
CA GLU A 44 4.50 5.35 -8.90
C GLU A 44 4.42 6.88 -8.94
N THR A 45 4.60 7.46 -10.13
CA THR A 45 4.43 8.90 -10.31
C THR A 45 2.93 9.20 -10.37
N LEU A 46 2.41 9.82 -9.32
CA LEU A 46 1.02 10.26 -9.29
C LEU A 46 0.86 11.61 -10.00
N PRO A 47 -0.22 11.82 -10.76
CA PRO A 47 -0.57 13.15 -11.25
C PRO A 47 -1.05 14.00 -10.06
N GLY A 48 -0.21 14.91 -9.59
CA GLY A 48 -0.51 15.84 -8.51
C GLY A 48 0.77 16.21 -7.75
N GLY A 49 1.12 17.49 -7.74
CA GLY A 49 2.31 18.02 -7.07
C GLY A 49 2.24 17.94 -5.52
N ALA A 50 3.00 18.81 -4.86
CA ALA A 50 3.33 18.75 -3.43
C ALA A 50 2.13 18.51 -2.47
N GLN A 51 2.47 17.84 -1.37
CA GLN A 51 1.61 17.21 -0.37
C GLN A 51 0.56 18.14 0.26
N THR A 52 -0.71 17.78 0.08
CA THR A 52 -1.86 18.34 0.82
C THR A 52 -2.69 17.20 1.41
N ALA A 53 -3.65 17.46 2.31
CA ALA A 53 -4.56 16.39 2.78
C ALA A 53 -5.33 15.71 1.62
N ASP A 54 -5.53 16.42 0.50
CA ASP A 54 -6.05 15.87 -0.76
C ASP A 54 -5.10 14.84 -1.40
N SER A 55 -3.79 14.92 -1.12
CA SER A 55 -2.80 13.98 -1.67
C SER A 55 -2.94 12.58 -1.10
N ILE A 56 -3.43 12.40 0.14
CA ILE A 56 -3.69 11.07 0.71
C ILE A 56 -4.87 10.42 -0.03
N ALA A 57 -6.01 11.10 -0.08
CA ALA A 57 -7.18 10.61 -0.81
C ALA A 57 -6.88 10.37 -2.30
N ALA A 58 -6.11 11.25 -2.93
CA ALA A 58 -5.66 11.09 -4.31
C ALA A 58 -4.73 9.89 -4.50
N THR A 59 -3.80 9.66 -3.57
CA THR A 59 -2.90 8.49 -3.57
C THR A 59 -3.68 7.18 -3.45
N CYS A 60 -4.65 7.16 -2.54
CA CYS A 60 -5.55 6.03 -2.33
C CYS A 60 -6.44 5.77 -3.56
N ALA A 61 -7.06 6.81 -4.13
CA ALA A 61 -7.86 6.71 -5.35
C ALA A 61 -7.02 6.26 -6.56
N ALA A 62 -5.76 6.69 -6.63
CA ALA A 62 -4.83 6.26 -7.68
C ALA A 62 -4.49 4.77 -7.56
N MET A 63 -4.35 4.24 -6.34
CA MET A 63 -4.16 2.80 -6.12
C MET A 63 -5.35 2.00 -6.65
N ALA A 64 -6.58 2.39 -6.27
CA ALA A 64 -7.78 1.72 -6.75
C ALA A 64 -7.87 1.73 -8.29
N ARG A 65 -7.54 2.87 -8.92
CA ARG A 65 -7.50 2.99 -10.39
C ARG A 65 -6.42 2.13 -11.03
N LEU A 66 -5.25 1.96 -10.41
CA LEU A 66 -4.21 1.08 -10.94
C LEU A 66 -4.62 -0.39 -10.86
N ILE A 67 -5.20 -0.82 -9.74
CA ILE A 67 -5.76 -2.17 -9.58
C ILE A 67 -6.81 -2.45 -10.66
N ALA A 68 -7.73 -1.49 -10.88
CA ALA A 68 -8.77 -1.61 -11.90
C ALA A 68 -8.21 -1.74 -13.33
N ARG A 69 -7.16 -0.97 -13.66
CA ARG A 69 -6.55 -0.98 -15.00
C ARG A 69 -5.66 -2.19 -15.25
N HIS A 70 -5.05 -2.73 -14.21
CA HIS A 70 -4.04 -3.78 -14.32
C HIS A 70 -4.32 -4.95 -13.35
N PRO A 71 -5.52 -5.55 -13.38
CA PRO A 71 -5.91 -6.58 -12.40
C PRO A 71 -5.07 -7.85 -12.50
N ALA A 72 -4.47 -8.10 -13.67
CA ALA A 72 -3.62 -9.27 -13.95
C ALA A 72 -2.12 -9.03 -13.69
N MET A 73 -1.69 -7.78 -13.43
CA MET A 73 -0.28 -7.52 -13.12
C MET A 73 0.10 -8.01 -11.71
N LEU A 74 -0.89 -8.40 -10.90
CA LEU A 74 -0.72 -8.72 -9.50
C LEU A 74 -1.39 -10.05 -9.16
N THR A 75 -0.69 -10.88 -8.42
CA THR A 75 -1.25 -12.12 -7.88
C THR A 75 -2.00 -11.82 -6.57
N ALA A 76 -2.87 -12.74 -6.14
CA ALA A 76 -3.51 -12.61 -4.82
C ALA A 76 -2.52 -12.91 -3.68
N ASP A 77 -1.39 -13.56 -3.99
CA ASP A 77 -0.44 -14.03 -2.97
C ASP A 77 0.52 -12.92 -2.50
N VAL A 78 0.53 -11.76 -3.15
CA VAL A 78 1.39 -10.63 -2.81
C VAL A 78 0.58 -9.34 -2.88
N ALA A 79 0.63 -8.54 -1.81
CA ALA A 79 0.14 -7.17 -1.86
C ALA A 79 0.84 -6.45 -3.01
N GLY A 80 0.09 -6.09 -4.05
CA GLY A 80 0.65 -5.61 -5.30
C GLY A 80 0.88 -4.12 -5.34
N TYR A 81 0.22 -3.39 -4.45
CA TYR A 81 0.41 -1.95 -4.27
C TYR A 81 0.55 -1.62 -2.80
N ALA A 82 1.25 -0.52 -2.50
CA ALA A 82 1.30 0.06 -1.18
C ALA A 82 1.13 1.58 -1.24
N VAL A 83 0.39 2.11 -0.29
CA VAL A 83 0.34 3.54 -0.01
C VAL A 83 1.22 3.82 1.19
N ILE A 84 2.17 4.73 1.02
CA ILE A 84 3.15 5.13 2.03
C ILE A 84 2.83 6.56 2.42
N LEU A 85 2.60 6.79 3.71
CA LEU A 85 2.28 8.09 4.29
C LEU A 85 3.37 8.41 5.32
N PRO A 86 4.52 8.97 4.89
CA PRO A 86 5.69 9.14 5.75
C PRO A 86 5.44 10.14 6.88
N GLY A 87 4.70 11.23 6.62
CA GLY A 87 4.30 12.21 7.64
C GLY A 87 3.38 11.61 8.73
N GLU A 88 2.71 10.52 8.39
CA GLU A 88 1.75 9.80 9.23
C GLU A 88 2.36 8.54 9.85
N ARG A 89 3.59 8.21 9.49
CA ARG A 89 4.31 6.98 9.87
C ARG A 89 3.53 5.70 9.63
N PHE A 90 2.72 5.73 8.60
CA PHE A 90 1.84 4.64 8.26
C PHE A 90 2.03 4.28 6.80
N ALA A 91 1.97 2.99 6.52
CA ALA A 91 1.78 2.49 5.18
C ALA A 91 0.81 1.32 5.24
N PHE A 92 0.10 1.10 4.15
CA PHE A 92 -0.67 -0.11 3.97
C PHE A 92 -0.45 -0.65 2.57
N ALA A 93 -0.37 -1.97 2.47
CA ALA A 93 -0.23 -2.66 1.20
C ALA A 93 -1.51 -3.45 0.91
N ALA A 94 -1.98 -3.45 -0.33
CA ALA A 94 -3.20 -4.14 -0.74
C ALA A 94 -2.93 -5.07 -1.93
N ASP A 95 -3.59 -6.23 -1.93
CA ASP A 95 -3.64 -7.13 -3.08
C ASP A 95 -4.88 -6.91 -3.94
N ARG A 96 -5.02 -7.69 -5.03
CA ARG A 96 -6.17 -7.62 -5.93
C ARG A 96 -7.50 -8.11 -5.31
N THR A 97 -7.46 -8.77 -4.17
CA THR A 97 -8.65 -9.28 -3.44
C THR A 97 -9.15 -8.27 -2.41
N GLY A 98 -8.41 -7.18 -2.20
CA GLY A 98 -8.73 -6.17 -1.20
C GLY A 98 -8.20 -6.49 0.19
N VAL A 99 -7.42 -7.56 0.37
CA VAL A 99 -6.73 -7.82 1.63
C VAL A 99 -5.64 -6.76 1.82
N THR A 100 -5.66 -6.13 2.99
CA THR A 100 -4.72 -5.06 3.35
C THR A 100 -3.76 -5.51 4.45
N HIS A 101 -2.50 -5.07 4.35
CA HIS A 101 -1.46 -5.26 5.35
C HIS A 101 -1.07 -3.91 5.93
N HIS A 102 -1.20 -3.76 7.25
CA HIS A 102 -0.86 -2.52 7.95
C HIS A 102 0.62 -2.53 8.32
N ILE A 103 1.32 -1.45 8.01
CA ILE A 103 2.77 -1.34 8.18
C ILE A 103 3.09 -0.05 8.93
N GLN A 104 3.57 -0.20 10.17
CA GLN A 104 4.06 0.92 10.95
C GLN A 104 5.47 1.31 10.50
N LEU A 105 5.66 2.59 10.19
CA LEU A 105 6.95 3.16 9.80
C LEU A 105 7.70 3.70 11.04
N PRO A 106 9.04 3.63 11.08
CA PRO A 106 9.82 4.08 12.23
C PRO A 106 9.83 5.62 12.43
N GLY A 107 9.81 6.08 13.69
CA GLY A 107 10.02 7.48 14.14
C GLY A 107 9.02 8.02 15.20
N VAL A 108 9.26 9.23 15.75
CA VAL A 108 8.51 9.86 16.89
C VAL A 108 7.27 10.66 16.45
N PRO A 109 6.01 10.25 16.74
CA PRO A 109 4.78 10.83 16.15
C PRO A 109 4.79 12.37 16.17
N THR A 110 4.63 13.01 15.02
CA THR A 110 4.46 14.47 14.94
C THR A 110 3.10 14.89 15.51
N GLU A 111 2.10 14.01 15.37
CA GLU A 111 0.81 14.10 16.04
C GLU A 111 0.26 12.68 16.26
N SER A 112 -0.53 12.46 17.31
CA SER A 112 -1.18 11.16 17.52
C SER A 112 -2.31 11.01 16.52
N LEU A 113 -2.09 10.21 15.48
CA LEU A 113 -3.15 9.80 14.58
C LEU A 113 -4.23 9.04 15.33
N ARG A 114 -5.47 9.51 15.20
CA ARG A 114 -6.64 8.76 15.63
C ARG A 114 -6.79 7.50 14.77
N ALA A 115 -6.66 6.33 15.38
CA ALA A 115 -6.73 5.03 14.71
C ALA A 115 -8.01 4.88 13.87
N ASP A 116 -9.11 5.45 14.36
CA ASP A 116 -10.43 5.53 13.74
C ASP A 116 -10.44 6.20 12.36
N ARG A 117 -9.53 7.15 12.09
CA ARG A 117 -9.40 7.76 10.76
C ARG A 117 -8.72 6.82 9.76
N TRP A 118 -7.83 5.96 10.24
CA TRP A 118 -7.13 5.00 9.40
C TRP A 118 -8.04 3.86 8.96
N ASP A 119 -8.76 3.28 9.91
CA ASP A 119 -9.68 2.18 9.63
C ASP A 119 -10.70 2.60 8.56
N ALA A 120 -11.31 3.79 8.71
CA ALA A 120 -12.25 4.32 7.72
C ALA A 120 -11.63 4.52 6.33
N MET A 121 -10.36 4.96 6.25
CA MET A 121 -9.69 5.16 4.97
C MET A 121 -9.33 3.82 4.32
N ILE A 122 -8.89 2.85 5.11
CA ILE A 122 -8.54 1.50 4.65
C ILE A 122 -9.79 0.76 4.18
N ASP A 123 -10.88 0.84 4.95
CA ASP A 123 -12.19 0.28 4.58
C ASP A 123 -12.71 0.89 3.27
N SER A 124 -12.60 2.22 3.12
CA SER A 124 -13.01 2.90 1.88
C SER A 124 -12.21 2.41 0.68
N ILE A 125 -10.92 2.13 0.85
CA ILE A 125 -10.05 1.62 -0.21
C ILE A 125 -10.34 0.17 -0.51
N ALA A 126 -10.47 -0.68 0.50
CA ALA A 126 -10.86 -2.08 0.32
C ALA A 126 -12.20 -2.19 -0.42
N ALA A 127 -13.16 -1.34 -0.06
CA ALA A 127 -14.43 -1.23 -0.76
C ALA A 127 -14.27 -0.79 -2.23
N MET A 128 -13.42 0.23 -2.50
CA MET A 128 -13.13 0.66 -3.88
C MET A 128 -12.44 -0.41 -4.71
N ILE A 129 -11.51 -1.17 -4.12
CA ILE A 129 -10.84 -2.29 -4.79
C ILE A 129 -11.85 -3.37 -5.13
N THR A 130 -12.66 -3.78 -4.16
CA THR A 130 -13.70 -4.80 -4.34
C THR A 130 -14.67 -4.41 -5.45
N ALA A 131 -15.12 -3.14 -5.48
CA ALA A 131 -16.01 -2.60 -6.50
C ALA A 131 -15.36 -2.54 -7.90
N ALA A 132 -14.04 -2.42 -7.99
CA ALA A 132 -13.32 -2.36 -9.26
C ALA A 132 -12.98 -3.75 -9.85
N THR A 133 -13.07 -4.81 -9.04
CA THR A 133 -12.82 -6.19 -9.46
C THR A 133 -14.06 -6.99 -9.85
N HIS A 134 -15.26 -6.41 -9.72
CA HIS A 134 -16.55 -6.96 -10.14
C HIS A 134 -17.04 -6.31 -11.43
#